data_AF-A0A4P6XRA9-F1
#
_entry.id   AF-A0A4P6XRA9-F1
#
_cell.length_a   1.000
_cell.length_b   1.000
_cell.length_c   1.000
_cell.angle_alpha   90.00
_cell.angle_beta   90.00
_cell.angle_gamma   90.00
#
_symmetry.space_group_name_H-M   'P 1'
#
loop_
_entity.id
_entity.type
_entity.pdbx_description
1 polymer ?
#
loop_
_entity_poly.entity_id
_entity_poly.type
_entity_poly.pdbx_seq_one_letter_code
_entity_poly.pdbx_strand_id
1 'polypeptide(L)'
;MISESDIISRIEESGSYHFRDLLSLYTGQSASTEQDDKILNTIELFAFGGYSSYARTPEHYINLSEKGKLKLAELSIISVISANVGNEISIGDLLHAVSPFVKDANALETILITMIDSGAVSVKIDERENLLRVMGVTVLRDAYNEQTYQLRVLEEMDLMVMLVGKARQFLQKWLTNSILPARKECEV
;
A
#
# COMPACT_ATOMS: atom_id res chain seq x y z
N MET A 1 -16.73 17.27 13.96
CA MET A 1 -15.32 17.58 13.67
C MET A 1 -14.54 16.39 14.18
N ILE A 2 -13.94 15.62 13.29
CA ILE A 2 -13.13 14.45 13.66
C ILE A 2 -11.85 14.98 14.30
N SER A 3 -11.51 14.52 15.49
CA SER A 3 -10.31 14.99 16.18
C SER A 3 -9.06 14.28 15.63
N GLU A 4 -7.88 14.89 15.82
CA GLU A 4 -6.60 14.27 15.46
C GLU A 4 -6.42 12.90 16.13
N SER A 5 -6.85 12.76 17.38
CA SER A 5 -6.78 11.49 18.11
C SER A 5 -7.67 10.40 17.49
N ASP A 6 -8.81 10.77 16.92
CA ASP A 6 -9.69 9.82 16.24
C ASP A 6 -9.03 9.30 14.95
N ILE A 7 -8.32 10.18 14.24
CA ILE A 7 -7.59 9.83 13.01
C ILE A 7 -6.43 8.91 13.31
N ILE A 8 -5.61 9.24 14.32
CA ILE A 8 -4.51 8.38 14.74
C ILE A 8 -5.03 7.00 15.15
N SER A 9 -6.12 6.96 15.93
CA SER A 9 -6.73 5.69 16.36
C SER A 9 -7.22 4.86 15.17
N ARG A 10 -7.78 5.51 14.14
CA ARG A 10 -8.27 4.84 12.92
C ARG A 10 -7.13 4.36 12.02
N ILE A 11 -6.05 5.14 11.94
CA ILE A 11 -4.84 4.79 11.20
C ILE A 11 -4.14 3.58 11.85
N GLU A 12 -4.09 3.54 13.18
CA GLU A 12 -3.44 2.48 13.94
C GLU A 12 -4.29 1.20 14.08
N GLU A 13 -5.53 1.21 13.59
CA GLU A 13 -6.45 0.08 13.70
C GLU A 13 -5.96 -1.13 12.90
N SER A 14 -5.83 -2.27 13.58
CA SER A 14 -5.44 -3.54 12.97
C SER A 14 -6.50 -4.02 11.97
N GLY A 15 -6.07 -4.65 10.88
CA GLY A 15 -6.98 -5.23 9.87
C GLY A 15 -7.65 -4.23 8.91
N SER A 16 -7.61 -2.92 9.17
CA SER A 16 -8.09 -1.91 8.21
C SER A 16 -6.96 -1.44 7.29
N TYR A 17 -7.15 -1.52 5.97
CA TYR A 17 -6.15 -1.09 4.97
C TYR A 17 -6.73 -0.10 3.93
N HIS A 18 -7.92 0.43 4.23
CA HIS A 18 -8.65 1.39 3.40
C HIS A 18 -8.75 2.73 4.12
N PHE A 19 -8.17 3.76 3.54
CA PHE A 19 -8.09 5.11 4.09
C PHE A 19 -8.66 6.17 3.15
N ARG A 20 -9.07 5.80 1.93
CA ARG A 20 -9.70 6.73 0.98
C ARG A 20 -10.99 7.37 1.48
N ASP A 21 -11.80 6.62 2.22
CA ASP A 21 -13.03 7.15 2.83
C ASP A 21 -12.69 8.19 3.90
N LEU A 22 -11.66 7.92 4.71
CA LEU A 22 -11.16 8.84 5.72
C LEU A 22 -10.60 10.12 5.08
N LEU A 23 -9.85 9.98 3.98
CA LEU A 23 -9.33 11.09 3.20
C LEU A 23 -10.45 12.00 2.67
N SER A 24 -11.49 11.39 2.10
CA SER A 24 -12.64 12.10 1.54
C SER A 24 -13.43 12.83 2.63
N LEU A 25 -13.62 12.17 3.78
CA LEU A 25 -14.35 12.72 4.92
C LEU A 25 -13.63 13.91 5.56
N TYR A 26 -12.30 13.82 5.72
CA TYR A 26 -11.51 14.88 6.36
C TYR A 26 -11.31 16.09 5.44
N THR A 27 -11.11 15.86 4.14
CA THR A 27 -10.99 16.95 3.14
C THR A 27 -12.20 17.89 3.15
N GLY A 28 -13.39 17.37 3.43
CA GLY A 28 -14.62 18.18 3.52
C GLY A 28 -14.81 18.94 4.84
N GLN A 29 -13.98 18.70 5.86
CA GLN A 29 -14.16 19.24 7.22
C GLN A 29 -12.99 20.10 7.73
N SER A 30 -11.81 19.98 7.13
CA SER A 30 -10.58 20.62 7.63
C SER A 30 -10.57 22.13 7.42
N ALA A 31 -10.08 22.87 8.42
CA ALA A 31 -9.64 24.25 8.25
C ALA A 31 -8.25 24.26 7.58
N SER A 32 -7.86 25.35 6.92
CA SER A 32 -6.54 25.45 6.27
C SER A 32 -5.45 25.81 7.30
N THR A 33 -5.15 24.89 8.22
CA THR A 33 -4.03 25.02 9.18
C THR A 33 -2.86 24.10 8.80
N GLU A 34 -1.64 24.44 9.22
CA GLU A 34 -0.45 23.60 8.98
C GLU A 34 -0.62 22.18 9.58
N GLN A 35 -1.32 22.08 10.71
CA GLN A 35 -1.59 20.80 11.36
C GLN A 35 -2.60 19.97 10.57
N ASP A 36 -3.67 20.60 10.06
CA ASP A 36 -4.64 19.95 9.19
C ASP A 36 -4.00 19.44 7.89
N ASP A 37 -3.05 20.21 7.34
CA ASP A 37 -2.28 19.80 6.17
C ASP A 37 -1.45 18.55 6.48
N LYS A 38 -0.74 18.49 7.62
CA LYS A 38 0.03 17.30 8.03
C LYS A 38 -0.87 16.08 8.22
N ILE A 39 -2.05 16.25 8.81
CA ILE A 39 -3.04 15.18 8.97
C ILE A 39 -3.49 14.66 7.61
N LEU A 40 -3.89 15.55 6.68
CA LEU A 40 -4.29 15.15 5.34
C LEU A 40 -3.17 14.43 4.58
N ASN A 41 -1.94 14.94 4.68
CA ASN A 41 -0.77 14.33 4.06
C ASN A 41 -0.51 12.94 4.64
N THR A 42 -0.71 12.74 5.95
CA THR A 42 -0.58 11.42 6.56
C THR A 42 -1.69 10.48 6.11
N ILE A 43 -2.94 10.92 6.00
CA ILE A 43 -4.01 10.05 5.48
C ILE A 43 -3.73 9.67 4.01
N GLU A 44 -3.26 10.63 3.19
CA GLU A 44 -2.82 10.39 1.81
C GLU A 44 -1.69 9.34 1.74
N LEU A 45 -0.69 9.47 2.60
CA LEU A 45 0.42 8.52 2.73
C LEU A 45 -0.07 7.10 3.03
N PHE A 46 -1.03 6.94 3.96
CA PHE A 46 -1.61 5.64 4.28
C PHE A 46 -2.50 5.10 3.16
N ALA A 47 -3.21 5.97 2.44
CA ALA A 47 -4.01 5.55 1.29
C ALA A 47 -3.13 5.08 0.11
N PHE A 48 -2.10 5.84 -0.27
CA PHE A 48 -1.41 5.65 -1.56
C PHE A 48 0.11 5.43 -1.48
N GLY A 49 0.79 6.00 -0.49
CA GLY A 49 2.25 6.05 -0.40
C GLY A 49 2.88 4.83 0.29
N GLY A 50 4.11 4.95 0.78
CA GLY A 50 4.77 3.88 1.52
C GLY A 50 5.64 4.41 2.66
N TYR A 51 6.24 3.48 3.42
CA TYR A 51 7.15 3.87 4.49
C TYR A 51 8.36 4.65 3.96
N SER A 52 8.87 4.31 2.78
CA SER A 52 9.95 5.03 2.12
C SER A 52 9.63 6.53 1.91
N SER A 53 8.39 6.85 1.52
CA SER A 53 7.91 8.22 1.33
C SER A 53 7.85 8.98 2.66
N TYR A 54 7.40 8.32 3.74
CA TYR A 54 7.42 8.89 5.08
C TYR A 54 8.84 9.20 5.56
N ALA A 55 9.77 8.26 5.36
CA ALA A 55 11.15 8.40 5.81
C ALA A 55 11.92 9.51 5.08
N ARG A 56 11.54 9.82 3.83
CA ARG A 56 12.20 10.86 3.02
C ARG A 56 11.83 12.28 3.43
N THR A 57 10.57 12.50 3.81
CA THR A 57 10.03 13.85 4.14
C THR A 57 9.16 13.84 5.40
N PRO A 58 9.70 13.40 6.56
CA PRO A 58 8.92 13.23 7.79
C PRO A 58 8.27 14.53 8.30
N GLU A 59 8.81 15.69 7.97
CA GLU A 59 8.33 17.02 8.36
C GLU A 59 6.94 17.37 7.80
N HIS A 60 6.52 16.71 6.71
CA HIS A 60 5.23 16.96 6.06
C HIS A 60 4.08 16.11 6.63
N TYR A 61 4.39 15.23 7.58
CA TYR A 61 3.45 14.28 8.17
C TYR A 61 3.34 14.48 9.69
N ILE A 62 2.28 13.95 10.29
CA ILE A 62 2.24 13.82 11.74
C ILE A 62 3.31 12.82 12.21
N ASN A 63 3.82 13.01 13.42
CA ASN A 63 4.77 12.07 14.00
C ASN A 63 4.04 10.75 14.32
N LEU A 64 4.43 9.65 13.67
CA LEU A 64 3.79 8.37 13.85
C LEU A 64 4.31 7.68 15.11
N SER A 65 3.39 7.06 15.87
CA SER A 65 3.77 6.10 16.91
C SER A 65 4.44 4.87 16.28
N GLU A 66 5.05 4.01 17.10
CA GLU A 66 5.59 2.74 16.62
C GLU A 66 4.51 1.84 15.99
N LYS A 67 3.26 1.92 16.46
CA LYS A 67 2.12 1.21 15.85
C LYS A 67 1.78 1.78 14.47
N GLY A 68 1.76 3.10 14.33
CA GLY A 68 1.51 3.76 13.04
C GLY A 68 2.59 3.42 12.02
N LYS A 69 3.87 3.42 12.42
CA LYS A 69 4.98 3.02 11.55
C LYS A 69 4.89 1.55 11.13
N LEU A 70 4.58 0.66 12.08
CA LEU A 70 4.35 -0.76 11.78
C LEU A 70 3.22 -0.94 10.77
N LYS A 71 2.10 -0.23 10.96
CA LYS A 71 0.98 -0.27 10.02
C LYS A 71 1.37 0.22 8.62
N LEU A 72 2.16 1.28 8.53
CA LEU A 72 2.66 1.79 7.26
C LEU A 72 3.62 0.80 6.58
N ALA A 73 4.41 0.08 7.36
CA ALA A 73 5.25 -1.02 6.86
C ALA A 73 4.38 -2.17 6.32
N GLU A 74 3.33 -2.59 7.04
CA GLU A 74 2.38 -3.60 6.56
C GLU A 74 1.73 -3.19 5.23
N LEU A 75 1.29 -1.93 5.09
CA LEU A 75 0.72 -1.40 3.85
C LEU A 75 1.71 -1.42 2.69
N SER A 76 2.98 -1.12 2.97
CA SER A 76 4.06 -1.17 1.98
C SER A 76 4.30 -2.61 1.53
N ILE A 77 4.33 -3.57 2.48
CA ILE A 77 4.44 -5.00 2.20
C ILE A 77 3.26 -5.50 1.36
N ILE A 78 2.03 -5.18 1.74
CA ILE A 78 0.82 -5.54 0.99
C ILE A 78 0.91 -5.05 -0.45
N SER A 79 1.40 -3.83 -0.64
CA SER A 79 1.53 -3.23 -1.98
C SER A 79 2.52 -4.00 -2.86
N VAL A 80 3.69 -4.35 -2.30
CA VAL A 80 4.71 -5.14 -3.01
C VAL A 80 4.22 -6.56 -3.31
N ILE A 81 3.59 -7.22 -2.34
CA ILE A 81 3.05 -8.58 -2.51
C ILE A 81 1.93 -8.58 -3.55
N SER A 82 1.01 -7.61 -3.50
CA SER A 82 -0.12 -7.50 -4.43
C SER A 82 0.34 -7.33 -5.88
N ALA A 83 1.44 -6.60 -6.11
CA ALA A 83 2.01 -6.43 -7.45
C ALA A 83 2.65 -7.71 -8.01
N ASN A 84 2.92 -8.70 -7.17
CA ASN A 84 3.70 -9.89 -7.49
C ASN A 84 2.93 -11.19 -7.22
N VAL A 85 1.59 -11.15 -7.19
CA VAL A 85 0.77 -12.35 -7.02
C VAL A 85 1.08 -13.40 -8.09
N GLY A 86 1.39 -14.62 -7.65
CA GLY A 86 1.79 -15.73 -8.52
C GLY A 86 3.29 -15.78 -8.84
N ASN A 87 4.07 -14.77 -8.43
CA ASN A 87 5.52 -14.70 -8.63
C ASN A 87 6.29 -14.95 -7.33
N GLU A 88 7.61 -15.01 -7.46
CA GLU A 88 8.57 -15.06 -6.36
C GLU A 88 9.24 -13.70 -6.18
N ILE A 89 9.45 -13.29 -4.94
CA ILE A 89 10.10 -12.03 -4.56
C ILE A 89 11.26 -12.36 -3.63
N SER A 90 12.40 -11.67 -3.76
CA SER A 90 13.47 -11.81 -2.78
C SER A 90 13.12 -11.11 -1.47
N ILE A 91 13.55 -11.67 -0.34
CA ILE A 91 13.38 -11.03 0.98
C ILE A 91 14.06 -9.65 0.99
N GLY A 92 15.18 -9.49 0.25
CA GLY A 92 15.89 -8.22 0.12
C GLY A 92 15.06 -7.11 -0.55
N ASP A 93 14.33 -7.43 -1.63
CA ASP A 93 13.46 -6.47 -2.30
C ASP A 93 12.33 -6.01 -1.40
N LEU A 94 11.74 -6.95 -0.64
CA LEU A 94 10.68 -6.62 0.31
C LEU A 94 11.21 -5.77 1.48
N LEU A 95 12.40 -6.07 1.99
CA LEU A 95 13.06 -5.30 3.05
C LEU A 95 13.35 -3.86 2.60
N HIS A 96 13.75 -3.66 1.34
CA HIS A 96 13.98 -2.33 0.79
C HIS A 96 12.72 -1.46 0.82
N ALA A 97 11.53 -2.04 0.63
CA ALA A 97 10.26 -1.31 0.63
C ALA A 97 9.84 -0.78 2.02
N VAL A 98 10.37 -1.37 3.10
CA VAL A 98 10.05 -1.00 4.50
C VAL A 98 11.23 -0.41 5.27
N SER A 99 12.38 -0.28 4.60
CA SER A 99 13.57 0.37 5.15
C SER A 99 13.34 1.89 5.27
N PRO A 100 13.89 2.58 6.29
CA PRO A 100 14.76 2.07 7.37
C PRO A 100 14.05 1.56 8.64
N PHE A 101 12.73 1.41 8.66
CA PHE A 101 12.02 0.95 9.87
C PHE A 101 12.39 -0.48 10.23
N VAL A 102 12.22 -1.37 9.25
CA VAL A 102 12.57 -2.78 9.37
C VAL A 102 13.97 -2.95 8.80
N LYS A 103 14.92 -3.33 9.66
CA LYS A 103 16.36 -3.31 9.32
C LYS A 103 16.91 -4.68 8.95
N ASP A 104 16.26 -5.74 9.40
CA ASP A 104 16.74 -7.10 9.28
C ASP A 104 15.62 -8.04 8.84
N ALA A 105 16.04 -9.16 8.24
CA ALA A 105 15.14 -10.17 7.72
C ALA A 105 14.27 -10.81 8.81
N ASN A 106 14.77 -10.98 10.04
CA ASN A 106 14.01 -11.62 11.12
C ASN A 106 12.84 -10.74 11.57
N ALA A 107 13.06 -9.43 11.67
CA ALA A 107 12.01 -8.47 11.95
C ALA A 107 10.95 -8.45 10.84
N LEU A 108 11.37 -8.48 9.58
CA LEU A 108 10.46 -8.57 8.44
C LEU A 108 9.64 -9.87 8.45
N GLU A 109 10.29 -10.99 8.75
CA GLU A 109 9.65 -12.30 8.84
C GLU A 109 8.60 -12.35 9.96
N THR A 110 8.89 -11.74 11.12
CA THR A 110 7.92 -11.63 12.22
C THR A 110 6.67 -10.86 11.80
N ILE A 111 6.84 -9.77 11.04
CA ILE A 111 5.72 -8.99 10.48
C ILE A 111 4.94 -9.85 9.48
N LEU A 112 5.63 -10.55 8.58
CA LEU A 112 5.00 -11.43 7.59
C LEU A 112 4.18 -12.54 8.25
N ILE A 113 4.72 -13.21 9.26
CA ILE A 113 4.00 -14.25 10.02
C ILE A 113 2.71 -13.66 10.62
N THR A 114 2.80 -12.48 11.23
CA THR A 114 1.63 -11.79 11.80
C THR A 114 0.58 -11.44 10.73
N MET A 115 1.03 -11.04 9.54
CA MET A 115 0.15 -10.74 8.40
C MET A 115 -0.48 -12.00 7.79
N ILE A 116 0.22 -13.14 7.81
CA ILE A 116 -0.31 -14.44 7.40
C ILE A 116 -1.36 -14.91 8.41
N ASP A 117 -1.05 -14.83 9.70
CA ASP A 117 -1.94 -15.27 10.79
C ASP A 117 -3.24 -14.45 10.84
N SER A 118 -3.15 -13.15 10.54
CA SER A 118 -4.32 -12.27 10.40
C SER A 118 -5.10 -12.47 9.09
N GLY A 119 -4.58 -13.30 8.17
CA GLY A 119 -5.19 -13.59 6.87
C GLY A 119 -5.05 -12.45 5.84
N ALA A 120 -4.24 -11.43 6.11
CA ALA A 120 -4.02 -10.31 5.21
C ALA A 120 -3.35 -10.77 3.91
N VAL A 121 -2.34 -11.63 4.02
CA VAL A 121 -1.54 -12.14 2.89
C VAL A 121 -1.41 -13.65 2.94
N SER A 122 -1.26 -14.27 1.77
CA SER A 122 -0.96 -15.69 1.64
C SER A 122 0.35 -15.86 0.89
N VAL A 123 1.40 -16.25 1.61
CA VAL A 123 2.76 -16.37 1.10
C VAL A 123 3.42 -17.64 1.62
N LYS A 124 4.38 -18.16 0.86
CA LYS A 124 5.27 -19.25 1.30
C LYS A 124 6.69 -18.73 1.33
N ILE A 125 7.37 -18.93 2.45
CA ILE A 125 8.74 -18.48 2.67
C ILE A 125 9.69 -19.65 2.38
N ASP A 126 10.67 -19.43 1.53
CA ASP A 126 11.82 -20.31 1.31
C ASP A 126 13.05 -19.67 1.95
N GLU A 127 13.33 -20.08 3.19
CA GLU A 127 14.46 -19.58 3.98
C GLU A 127 15.82 -19.91 3.35
N ARG A 128 15.92 -21.02 2.61
CA ARG A 128 17.19 -21.48 2.04
C ARG A 128 17.65 -20.55 0.92
N GLU A 129 16.72 -20.17 0.05
CA GLU A 129 17.00 -19.32 -1.12
C GLU A 129 16.70 -17.83 -0.85
N ASN A 130 16.18 -17.49 0.35
CA ASN A 130 15.71 -16.14 0.70
C ASN A 130 14.66 -15.60 -0.28
N LEU A 131 13.74 -16.49 -0.69
CA LEU A 131 12.67 -16.19 -1.61
C LEU A 131 11.31 -16.33 -0.94
N LEU A 132 10.35 -15.54 -1.42
CA LEU A 132 8.99 -15.54 -0.95
C LEU A 132 8.07 -15.73 -2.15
N ARG A 133 7.33 -16.84 -2.16
CA ARG A 133 6.34 -17.13 -3.19
C ARG A 133 4.99 -16.55 -2.78
N VAL A 134 4.46 -15.63 -3.58
CA VAL A 134 3.17 -15.01 -3.31
C VAL A 134 2.04 -15.85 -3.88
N MET A 135 1.20 -16.38 -2.99
CA MET A 135 0.01 -17.15 -3.39
C MET A 135 -1.19 -16.23 -3.64
N GLY A 136 -1.33 -15.17 -2.83
CA GLY A 136 -2.41 -14.22 -2.97
C GLY A 136 -2.43 -13.17 -1.87
N VAL A 137 -3.30 -12.18 -2.04
CA VAL A 137 -3.56 -11.12 -1.06
C VAL A 137 -5.07 -11.06 -0.85
N THR A 138 -5.49 -11.10 0.42
CA THR A 138 -6.91 -11.09 0.79
C THR A 138 -7.41 -9.67 1.05
N VAL A 139 -6.54 -8.82 1.59
CA VAL A 139 -6.86 -7.42 1.88
C VAL A 139 -6.36 -6.51 0.76
N LEU A 140 -7.25 -5.69 0.22
CA LEU A 140 -6.88 -4.73 -0.80
C LEU A 140 -6.52 -3.41 -0.14
N ARG A 141 -5.57 -2.71 -0.74
CA ARG A 141 -5.31 -1.30 -0.43
C ARG A 141 -6.15 -0.41 -1.36
N ASP A 142 -6.23 0.87 -1.03
CA ASP A 142 -6.87 1.86 -1.90
C ASP A 142 -6.23 1.92 -3.30
N ALA A 143 -7.01 2.33 -4.29
CA ALA A 143 -6.54 2.62 -5.64
C ALA A 143 -6.45 4.14 -5.86
N TYR A 144 -5.39 4.58 -6.55
CA TYR A 144 -5.22 5.98 -6.92
C TYR A 144 -5.85 6.27 -8.29
N ASN A 145 -6.62 7.35 -8.36
CA ASN A 145 -7.23 7.82 -9.59
C ASN A 145 -7.03 9.34 -9.73
N GLU A 146 -6.15 9.72 -10.65
CA GLU A 146 -5.78 11.10 -10.98
C GLU A 146 -6.96 12.01 -11.37
N GLN A 147 -8.08 11.45 -11.82
CA GLN A 147 -9.27 12.22 -12.18
C GLN A 147 -10.10 12.65 -10.98
N THR A 148 -9.92 11.97 -9.84
CA THR A 148 -10.77 12.14 -8.64
C THR A 148 -10.04 12.75 -7.47
N TYR A 149 -8.71 12.74 -7.49
CA TYR A 149 -7.89 13.21 -6.39
C TYR A 149 -6.55 13.71 -6.92
N GLN A 150 -6.11 14.87 -6.43
CA GLN A 150 -4.81 15.46 -6.73
C GLN A 150 -3.88 15.22 -5.55
N LEU A 151 -2.71 14.63 -5.81
CA LEU A 151 -1.70 14.39 -4.78
C LEU A 151 -1.20 15.70 -4.16
N ARG A 152 -0.88 15.65 -2.87
CA ARG A 152 -0.42 16.79 -2.08
C ARG A 152 1.10 16.78 -1.91
N VAL A 153 1.60 15.77 -1.21
CA VAL A 153 3.04 15.62 -0.90
C VAL A 153 3.65 14.49 -1.71
N LEU A 154 2.88 13.43 -1.98
CA LEU A 154 3.36 12.32 -2.77
C LEU A 154 3.50 12.69 -4.25
N GLU A 155 4.51 12.11 -4.89
CA GLU A 155 4.65 12.13 -6.35
C GLU A 155 4.21 10.80 -6.95
N GLU A 156 4.02 10.73 -8.28
CA GLU A 156 3.63 9.48 -8.94
C GLU A 156 4.61 8.32 -8.69
N MET A 157 5.90 8.63 -8.49
CA MET A 157 6.93 7.63 -8.19
C MET A 157 6.83 7.06 -6.77
N ASP A 158 6.13 7.76 -5.88
CA ASP A 158 5.94 7.35 -4.48
C ASP A 158 4.70 6.48 -4.29
N LEU A 159 3.85 6.39 -5.32
CA LEU A 159 2.66 5.58 -5.28
C LEU A 159 3.04 4.10 -5.22
N MET A 160 2.68 3.48 -4.10
CA MET A 160 2.79 2.03 -3.92
C MET A 160 1.56 1.31 -4.47
N VAL A 161 0.50 2.06 -4.75
CA VAL A 161 -0.79 1.54 -5.23
C VAL A 161 -0.87 1.55 -6.75
N MET A 162 -1.75 0.70 -7.29
CA MET A 162 -2.00 0.67 -8.72
C MET A 162 -2.74 1.94 -9.17
N LEU A 163 -2.23 2.59 -10.21
CA LEU A 163 -2.91 3.69 -10.88
C LEU A 163 -4.06 3.13 -11.73
N VAL A 164 -5.27 3.64 -11.54
CA VAL A 164 -6.46 3.19 -12.29
C VAL A 164 -6.27 3.34 -13.80
N GLY A 165 -5.63 4.42 -14.25
CA GLY A 165 -5.30 4.63 -15.66
C GLY A 165 -4.40 3.53 -16.23
N LYS A 166 -3.33 3.16 -15.50
CA LYS A 166 -2.41 2.09 -15.90
C LYS A 166 -3.10 0.72 -15.88
N ALA A 167 -3.91 0.43 -14.86
CA ALA A 167 -4.69 -0.80 -14.76
C ALA A 167 -5.61 -0.98 -15.98
N ARG A 168 -6.32 0.08 -16.36
CA ARG A 168 -7.20 0.08 -17.54
C ARG A 168 -6.44 -0.21 -18.83
N GLN A 169 -5.30 0.43 -19.04
CA GLN A 169 -4.46 0.19 -20.22
C GLN A 169 -3.95 -1.26 -20.27
N PHE A 170 -3.50 -1.79 -19.14
CA PHE A 170 -3.04 -3.17 -19.03
C PHE A 170 -4.15 -4.16 -19.40
N LEU A 171 -5.34 -4.00 -18.81
CA LEU A 171 -6.49 -4.87 -19.09
C LEU A 171 -6.93 -4.78 -20.55
N GLN A 172 -6.92 -3.58 -21.14
CA GLN A 172 -7.27 -3.38 -22.53
C GLN A 172 -6.26 -4.05 -23.48
N LYS A 173 -4.96 -3.96 -23.16
CA LYS A 173 -3.90 -4.65 -23.90
C LYS A 173 -4.06 -6.17 -23.81
N TRP A 174 -4.33 -6.69 -22.62
CA TRP A 174 -4.55 -8.14 -22.41
C TRP A 174 -5.79 -8.65 -23.13
N LEU A 175 -6.90 -7.91 -23.07
CA LEU A 175 -8.12 -8.23 -23.82
C LEU A 175 -7.84 -8.33 -25.33
N THR A 176 -7.15 -7.32 -25.87
CA THR A 176 -6.88 -7.22 -27.31
C THR A 176 -5.89 -8.27 -27.80
N ASN A 177 -4.84 -8.54 -27.03
CA ASN A 177 -3.71 -9.35 -27.47
C ASN A 177 -3.80 -10.82 -27.07
N SER A 178 -4.57 -11.15 -26.04
CA SER A 178 -4.64 -12.52 -25.50
C SER A 178 -6.03 -13.12 -25.63
N ILE A 179 -7.07 -12.41 -25.16
CA ILE A 179 -8.41 -12.96 -25.07
C ILE A 179 -9.12 -13.00 -26.44
N LEU A 180 -9.14 -11.90 -27.18
CA LEU A 180 -9.82 -11.85 -28.48
C LEU A 180 -9.21 -12.82 -29.52
N PRO A 181 -7.88 -12.99 -29.62
CA PRO A 181 -7.28 -14.00 -30.50
C PRO A 181 -7.65 -15.43 -30.09
N ALA A 182 -7.50 -15.79 -28.82
CA ALA A 182 -7.83 -17.13 -28.32
C ALA A 182 -9.30 -17.48 -28.56
N ARG A 183 -10.21 -16.52 -28.39
CA ARG A 183 -11.63 -16.73 -28.69
C ARG A 183 -11.87 -17.06 -30.16
N LYS A 184 -11.21 -16.37 -31.09
CA LYS A 184 -11.34 -16.66 -32.53
C LYS A 184 -10.83 -18.05 -32.90
N GLU A 185 -9.80 -18.54 -32.20
CA GLU A 185 -9.27 -19.90 -32.40
C GLU A 185 -10.22 -20.98 -31.87
N CYS A 186 -11.00 -20.69 -30.82
CA CYS A 186 -11.98 -21.63 -30.26
C CYS A 186 -13.35 -21.62 -30.96
N GLU A 187 -13.67 -20.60 -31.76
CA GLU A 187 -14.92 -20.50 -32.53
C GLU A 187 -14.83 -21.17 -33.91
N VAL A 188 -13.73 -21.87 -34.20
CA VAL A 188 -13.50 -22.73 -35.39
C VAL A 188 -13.74 -24.20 -35.02
#